data_AF-A0A2V8S3Y4-F1
#
_entry.id   AF-A0A2V8S3Y4-F1
#
_cell.length_a   1.000
_cell.length_b   1.000
_cell.length_c   1.000
_cell.angle_alpha   90.00
_cell.angle_beta   90.00
_cell.angle_gamma   90.00
#
_symmetry.space_group_name_H-M   'P 1'
#
loop_
_entity.id
_entity.type
_entity.pdbx_description
1 polymer ?
#
loop_
_entity_poly.entity_id
_entity_poly.type
_entity_poly.pdbx_seq_one_letter_code
_entity_poly.pdbx_strand_id
1 'polypeptide(L)' 'MDCAKYLELLSDYCDGTLDDETRALVQMHLGECLPCDGILHDLDTIVRTAVILRSETNSITYPDEQIIWQRLSLSKQIIH' A
#
# COMPACT_ATOMS: atom_id res chain seq x y z
N MET A 1 23.52 -8.05 -9.47
CA MET A 1 24.45 -8.08 -8.32
C MET A 1 23.76 -7.33 -7.19
N ASP A 2 23.53 -8.04 -6.08
CA ASP A 2 22.75 -7.68 -4.89
C ASP A 2 21.28 -7.21 -5.09
N CYS A 3 20.48 -8.04 -5.77
CA CYS A 3 19.04 -7.80 -5.93
C CYS A 3 18.31 -7.63 -4.58
N ALA A 4 18.77 -8.31 -3.52
CA ALA A 4 18.15 -8.23 -2.19
C ALA A 4 18.20 -6.80 -1.64
N LYS A 5 19.37 -6.15 -1.72
CA LYS A 5 19.54 -4.74 -1.34
C LYS A 5 18.61 -3.81 -2.11
N TYR A 6 18.51 -3.97 -3.43
CA TYR A 6 17.66 -3.10 -4.25
C TYR A 6 16.17 -3.35 -4.02
N LEU A 7 15.77 -4.58 -3.71
CA LEU A 7 14.39 -4.93 -3.36
C LEU A 7 13.91 -4.19 -2.11
N GLU A 8 14.77 -4.06 -1.10
CA GLU A 8 14.46 -3.30 0.13
C GLU A 8 14.24 -1.81 -0.15
N LEU A 9 14.84 -1.27 -1.21
CA LEU A 9 14.75 0.15 -1.58
C LEU A 9 13.57 0.47 -2.53
N LEU A 10 12.85 -0.54 -3.05
CA LEU A 10 11.81 -0.29 -4.06
C LEU A 10 10.62 0.51 -3.53
N SER A 11 10.25 0.34 -2.25
CA SER A 11 9.16 1.13 -1.65
C SER A 11 9.56 2.61 -1.59
N ASP A 12 10.74 2.91 -1.04
CA ASP A 12 11.26 4.27 -0.95
C ASP A 12 11.49 4.89 -2.33
N TYR A 13 11.89 4.08 -3.32
CA TYR A 13 12.01 4.50 -4.71
C TYR A 13 10.65 4.91 -5.30
N CYS A 14 9.59 4.12 -5.07
CA CYS A 14 8.23 4.43 -5.50
C CYS A 14 7.67 5.67 -4.79
N ASP A 15 7.94 5.81 -3.50
CA ASP A 15 7.49 6.92 -2.67
C ASP A 15 8.29 8.21 -2.91
N GLY A 16 9.40 8.12 -3.67
CA GLY A 16 10.27 9.25 -3.99
C GLY A 16 11.05 9.79 -2.80
N THR A 17 11.29 8.94 -1.79
CA THR A 17 11.95 9.32 -0.52
C THR A 17 13.46 9.08 -0.52
N LEU A 18 13.98 8.36 -1.52
CA LEU A 18 15.41 8.15 -1.71
C LEU A 18 16.15 9.44 -2.07
N ASP A 19 17.39 9.55 -1.60
CA ASP A 19 18.32 10.56 -2.09
C ASP A 19 18.70 10.32 -3.56
N ASP A 20 19.18 11.38 -4.24
CA ASP A 20 19.46 11.35 -5.68
C ASP A 20 20.52 10.31 -6.09
N GLU A 21 21.52 10.07 -5.22
CA GLU A 21 22.58 9.10 -5.49
C GLU A 21 22.04 7.67 -5.44
N THR A 22 21.34 7.33 -4.36
CA THR A 22 20.71 6.02 -4.17
C THR A 22 19.66 5.75 -5.23
N ARG A 23 18.87 6.77 -5.59
CA ARG A 23 17.87 6.67 -6.66
C ARG A 23 18.50 6.35 -8.01
N ALA A 24 19.61 7.00 -8.36
CA ALA A 24 20.32 6.73 -9.61
C ALA A 24 20.87 5.30 -9.66
N LEU A 25 21.39 4.77 -8.53
CA LEU A 25 21.86 3.40 -8.43
C LEU A 25 20.72 2.37 -8.60
N VAL A 26 19.57 2.61 -7.96
CA VAL A 26 18.37 1.77 -8.13
C VAL A 26 17.91 1.80 -9.59
N GLN A 27 17.84 2.98 -10.20
CA GLN A 27 17.42 3.14 -11.60
C GLN A 27 18.35 2.41 -12.57
N MET A 28 19.65 2.49 -12.36
CA MET A 28 20.64 1.74 -13.14
C MET A 28 20.43 0.24 -12.99
N HIS A 29 20.22 -0.26 -11.77
CA HIS A 29 19.97 -1.68 -11.52
C HIS A 29 18.71 -2.19 -12.21
N LEU A 30 17.61 -1.43 -12.15
CA LEU A 30 16.34 -1.78 -12.80
C LEU A 30 16.49 -1.87 -14.33
N GLY A 31 17.31 -1.01 -14.94
CA GLY A 31 17.60 -1.07 -16.37
C GLY A 31 18.38 -2.31 -16.81
N GLU A 32 19.11 -2.96 -15.90
CA GLU A 32 19.95 -4.13 -16.18
C GLU A 32 19.34 -5.44 -15.66
N CYS A 33 18.40 -5.38 -14.71
CA CYS A 33 17.87 -6.53 -13.99
C CYS A 33 16.36 -6.69 -14.20
N LEU A 34 16.00 -7.41 -15.26
CA LEU A 34 14.61 -7.72 -15.62
C LEU A 34 13.75 -8.27 -14.47
N PRO A 35 14.26 -9.16 -13.58
CA PRO A 35 13.49 -9.63 -12.44
C PRO A 35 13.13 -8.53 -11.43
N CYS A 36 14.06 -7.61 -11.15
CA CYS A 36 13.81 -6.50 -10.22
C CYS A 36 12.87 -5.46 -10.84
N ASP A 37 12.97 -5.21 -12.14
CA ASP A 37 12.03 -4.38 -12.89
C ASP A 37 10.60 -4.96 -12.85
N GLY A 38 10.47 -6.28 -13.02
CA GLY A 38 9.18 -6.97 -12.88
C GLY A 38 8.57 -6.80 -11.48
N ILE A 39 9.37 -6.91 -10.42
CA ILE A 39 8.89 -6.72 -9.04
C ILE A 39 8.45 -5.27 -8.80
N LEU A 40 9.18 -4.29 -9.36
CA LEU A 40 8.76 -2.89 -9.30
C LEU A 40 7.41 -2.68 -10.02
N HIS A 41 7.23 -3.29 -11.19
CA HIS A 41 5.97 -3.23 -11.93
C HIS A 41 4.80 -3.84 -11.14
N ASP A 42 5.02 -4.99 -10.50
CA ASP A 42 4.02 -5.64 -9.65
C ASP A 42 3.66 -4.74 -8.45
N LEU A 43 4.66 -4.13 -7.80
CA LEU A 43 4.45 -3.20 -6.69
C LEU A 43 3.61 -1.99 -7.12
N ASP A 44 3.96 -1.32 -8.22
CA ASP A 44 3.19 -0.19 -8.77
C ASP A 44 1.75 -0.60 -9.12
N THR A 45 1.57 -1.79 -9.70
CA THR A 45 0.24 -2.34 -10.03
C THR A 45 -0.60 -2.56 -8.77
N ILE A 46 -0.02 -3.15 -7.72
CA ILE A 46 -0.70 -3.37 -6.43
C ILE A 46 -1.12 -2.03 -5.82
N VAL A 47 -0.21 -1.06 -5.74
CA VAL A 47 -0.48 0.26 -5.15
C VAL A 47 -1.57 0.99 -5.93
N ARG A 48 -1.49 1.03 -7.26
CA ARG A 48 -2.53 1.63 -8.12
C ARG A 48 -3.88 0.97 -7.92
N THR A 49 -3.92 -0.36 -7.90
CA THR A 49 -5.15 -1.12 -7.68
C THR A 49 -5.74 -0.80 -6.31
N ALA A 50 -4.92 -0.74 -5.26
CA ALA A 50 -5.39 -0.39 -3.93
C ALA A 50 -5.96 1.05 -3.85
N VAL A 51 -5.36 1.99 -4.57
CA VAL A 51 -5.87 3.37 -4.69
C VAL A 51 -7.21 3.40 -5.42
N ILE A 52 -7.33 2.69 -6.55
CA ILE A 52 -8.59 2.57 -7.30
C ILE A 52 -9.67 1.96 -6.43
N LEU A 53 -9.39 0.82 -5.79
CA LEU A 53 -10.32 0.16 -4.89
C LEU A 53 -10.75 1.08 -3.76
N ARG A 54 -9.84 1.85 -3.14
CA ARG A 54 -10.18 2.85 -2.13
C ARG A 54 -11.11 3.93 -2.67
N SER A 55 -10.87 4.40 -3.90
CA SER A 55 -11.71 5.43 -4.53
C SER A 55 -13.10 4.93 -4.93
N GLU A 56 -13.20 3.67 -5.37
CA GLU A 56 -14.47 3.02 -5.73
C GLU A 56 -15.24 2.55 -4.49
N THR A 57 -14.53 2.13 -3.44
CA THR A 57 -15.10 1.77 -2.13
C THR A 57 -15.36 2.97 -1.22
N ASN A 58 -15.37 4.20 -1.75
CA ASN A 58 -15.88 5.39 -1.05
C ASN A 58 -17.38 5.27 -0.67
N SER A 59 -18.00 4.11 -0.90
CA SER A 59 -19.33 3.70 -0.45
C SER A 59 -19.33 2.59 0.61
N ILE A 60 -18.19 2.19 1.17
CA ILE A 60 -18.17 1.49 2.46
C ILE A 60 -18.11 2.57 3.54
N THR A 61 -19.26 3.20 3.79
CA THR A 61 -19.46 4.03 4.97
C THR A 61 -19.23 3.12 6.17
N TYR A 62 -18.06 3.21 6.79
CA TYR A 62 -17.87 2.59 8.11
C TYR A 62 -18.99 3.16 8.99
N PRO A 63 -19.86 2.32 9.60
CA PRO A 63 -20.93 2.83 10.42
C PRO A 63 -20.29 3.67 11.52
N ASP A 64 -20.84 4.85 11.77
CA ASP A 64 -20.38 5.71 12.87
C ASP A 64 -20.19 4.85 14.13
N GLU A 65 -18.99 4.91 14.72
CA GLU A 65 -18.64 4.11 15.88
C GLU A 65 -19.67 4.28 17.01
N GLN A 66 -20.27 5.47 17.15
CA GLN A 66 -21.32 5.75 18.12
C GLN A 66 -22.61 4.99 17.80
N ILE A 67 -22.97 4.84 16.52
CA ILE A 67 -24.13 4.03 16.09
C ILE A 67 -23.88 2.55 16.41
N ILE A 68 -22.65 2.05 16.20
CA ILE A 68 -22.28 0.67 16.55
C ILE A 68 -22.41 0.46 18.07
N TRP A 69 -21.87 1.36 18.87
CA TRP A 69 -21.92 1.27 20.34
C TRP A 69 -23.33 1.44 20.91
N GLN A 70 -24.16 2.31 20.33
CA GLN A 70 -25.58 2.45 20.69
C GLN A 70 -26.35 1.14 20.44
N ARG A 71 -26.15 0.48 19.30
CA ARG A 71 -26.79 -0.81 19.02
C ARG A 71 -26.37 -1.90 19.99
N LEU A 72 -25.08 -2.02 20.28
CA LEU A 72 -24.55 -3.02 21.21
C LEU A 72 -25.02 -2.80 22.66
N SER A 73 -25.13 -1.55 23.10
CA SER A 73 -25.62 -1.20 24.44
C SER A 73 -27.13 -1.43 24.59
N LEU A 74 -27.93 -1.08 23.58
CA LEU A 74 -29.37 -1.39 23.54
C LEU A 74 -29.63 -2.90 23.52
N SER A 75 -28.80 -3.66 22.80
CA SER A 75 -28.87 -5.13 22.78
C SER A 75 -28.62 -5.76 24.16
N LYS A 76 -27.84 -5.11 25.01
CA LYS A 76 -27.59 -5.55 26.40
C LYS A 76 -28.73 -5.19 27.37
N GLN A 77 -29.66 -4.31 26.98
CA GLN A 77 -30.82 -3.93 27.79
C GLN A 77 -32.07 -4.79 27.51
N ILE A 78 -32.08 -5.61 26.45
CA ILE A 78 -33.23 -6.45 26.04
C ILE A 78 -33.20 -7.85 26.69
N ILE A 79 -32.26 -8.13 27.60
CA ILE A 79 -32.30 -9.34 28.42
C ILE A 79 -33.02 -9.01 29.73
N HIS A 80 -34.36 -9.05 29.71
CA HIS A 80 -35.18 -9.23 30.90
C HIS A 80 -36.34 -10.19 30.59
#